data_AF-A0A8S0G0Q9-F1
#
_entry.id   AF-A0A8S0G0Q9-F1
#
_cell.length_a   1.000
_cell.length_b   1.000
_cell.length_c   1.000
_cell.angle_alpha   90.00
_cell.angle_beta   90.00
_cell.angle_gamma   90.00
#
_symmetry.space_group_name_H-M   'P 1'
#
loop_
_entity.id
_entity.type
_entity.pdbx_description
1 polymer ?
#
loop_
_entity_poly.entity_id
_entity_poly.type
_entity_poly.pdbx_seq_one_letter_code
_entity_poly.pdbx_strand_id
1 'polypeptide(L)'
;MKQRAWQTLKWQIANGIQHVRTHVDVSDATLTALKAMLEVKQEVAPWIDLQIVAFPQEGILSYPNGEALLEEALRLGADVVGAIPHFEFTREYGVESLHKTFALAQKYDRLIDVHCDEIDDEQSRFVETVAALAHREGMGARVTASHTTKRPGRNGFAQCTPITGRILRACFVC
;
A
#
# COMPACT_ATOMS: atom_id res chain seq x y z
N MET A 1 4.57 -18.41 -10.30
CA MET A 1 4.65 -16.97 -9.96
C MET A 1 6.07 -16.42 -10.10
N LYS A 2 7.05 -17.00 -9.40
CA LYS A 2 8.48 -16.61 -9.44
C LYS A 2 9.05 -16.33 -10.84
N GLN A 3 8.86 -17.24 -11.80
CA GLN A 3 9.34 -17.07 -13.18
C GLN A 3 8.76 -15.82 -13.89
N ARG A 4 7.48 -15.49 -13.65
CA ARG A 4 6.84 -14.31 -14.24
C ARG A 4 7.42 -13.02 -13.64
N ALA A 5 7.58 -12.97 -12.32
CA ALA A 5 8.19 -11.84 -11.63
C ALA A 5 9.62 -11.60 -12.13
N TRP A 6 10.42 -12.66 -12.23
CA TRP A 6 11.79 -12.59 -12.75
C TRP A 6 11.85 -12.08 -14.19
N GLN A 7 10.93 -12.53 -15.06
CA GLN A 7 10.88 -12.07 -16.44
C GLN A 7 10.58 -10.56 -16.51
N THR A 8 9.61 -10.07 -15.75
CA THR A 8 9.29 -8.63 -15.70
C THR A 8 10.45 -7.82 -15.14
N LEU A 9 11.07 -8.28 -14.05
CA LEU A 9 12.22 -7.60 -13.44
C LEU A 9 13.40 -7.53 -14.41
N LYS A 10 13.69 -8.58 -15.19
CA LYS A 10 14.71 -8.51 -16.26
C LYS A 10 14.46 -7.40 -17.26
N TRP A 11 13.21 -7.24 -17.71
CA TRP A 11 12.86 -6.15 -18.62
C TRP A 11 13.04 -4.79 -17.97
N GLN A 12 12.70 -4.65 -16.70
CA GLN A 12 12.91 -3.41 -15.94
C GLN A 12 14.41 -3.09 -15.80
N ILE A 13 15.24 -4.08 -15.45
CA ILE A 13 16.72 -3.95 -15.39
C ILE A 13 17.27 -3.51 -16.74
N ALA A 14 16.83 -4.14 -17.82
CA ALA A 14 17.28 -3.82 -19.18
C ALA A 14 16.94 -2.37 -19.60
N ASN A 15 15.91 -1.78 -19.00
CA ASN A 15 15.52 -0.38 -19.20
C ASN A 15 16.12 0.58 -18.15
N GLY A 16 17.06 0.11 -17.32
CA GLY A 16 17.77 0.94 -16.34
C GLY A 16 17.00 1.21 -15.04
N ILE A 17 15.90 0.52 -14.77
CA ILE A 17 15.14 0.65 -13.53
C ILE A 17 15.90 -0.08 -12.41
N GLN A 18 16.24 0.65 -11.35
CA GLN A 18 17.00 0.11 -10.19
C GLN A 18 16.20 0.06 -8.89
N HIS A 19 15.06 0.75 -8.80
CA HIS A 19 14.19 0.76 -7.63
C HIS A 19 12.77 0.39 -8.03
N VAL A 20 12.22 -0.64 -7.40
CA VAL A 20 10.89 -1.17 -7.72
C VAL A 20 10.12 -1.35 -6.41
N ARG A 21 8.87 -0.89 -6.37
CA ARG A 21 7.91 -1.23 -5.32
C ARG A 21 6.80 -2.05 -5.94
N THR A 22 6.51 -3.22 -5.35
CA THR A 22 5.50 -4.14 -5.85
C THR A 22 4.49 -4.47 -4.76
N HIS A 23 3.21 -4.50 -5.14
CA HIS A 23 2.12 -4.92 -4.28
C HIS A 23 1.94 -6.43 -4.42
N VAL A 24 1.91 -7.13 -3.30
CA VAL A 24 1.69 -8.57 -3.26
C VAL A 24 0.46 -8.84 -2.43
N ASP A 25 -0.50 -9.53 -3.02
CA ASP A 25 -1.72 -9.92 -2.33
C ASP A 25 -1.42 -10.84 -1.14
N VAL A 26 -1.92 -10.46 0.03
CA VAL A 26 -1.81 -11.22 1.29
C VAL A 26 -3.15 -11.77 1.77
N SER A 27 -4.22 -11.61 0.98
CA SER A 27 -5.55 -12.20 1.22
C SER A 27 -5.57 -13.69 0.87
N ASP A 28 -4.51 -14.41 1.23
CA ASP A 28 -4.28 -15.83 0.98
C ASP A 28 -3.75 -16.46 2.27
N ALA A 29 -4.47 -17.44 2.80
CA ALA A 29 -4.11 -18.15 4.03
C ALA A 29 -2.69 -18.78 4.00
N THR A 30 -2.16 -19.08 2.81
CA THR A 30 -0.85 -19.71 2.66
C THR A 30 0.29 -18.70 2.46
N LEU A 31 -0.04 -17.45 2.14
CA LEU A 31 0.89 -16.38 1.77
C LEU A 31 1.91 -16.85 0.71
N THR A 32 1.46 -17.67 -0.23
CA THR A 32 2.36 -18.33 -1.21
C THR A 32 3.01 -17.29 -2.12
N ALA A 33 2.22 -16.30 -2.54
CA ALA A 33 2.68 -15.18 -3.36
C ALA A 33 3.80 -14.38 -2.66
N LEU A 34 3.58 -14.03 -1.39
CA LEU A 34 4.54 -13.27 -0.59
C LEU A 34 5.86 -14.01 -0.42
N LYS A 35 5.82 -15.29 -0.02
CA LYS A 35 7.03 -16.12 0.17
C LYS A 35 7.85 -16.19 -1.12
N ALA A 36 7.18 -16.43 -2.25
CA ALA A 36 7.84 -16.47 -3.56
C ALA A 36 8.49 -15.12 -3.91
N MET A 37 7.84 -13.99 -3.60
CA MET A 37 8.39 -12.66 -3.88
C MET A 37 9.54 -12.27 -2.95
N LEU A 38 9.52 -12.74 -1.70
CA LEU A 38 10.65 -12.56 -0.77
C LEU A 38 11.90 -13.30 -1.27
N GLU A 39 11.75 -14.51 -1.83
CA GLU A 39 12.86 -15.19 -2.50
C GLU A 39 13.36 -14.41 -3.73
N VAL A 40 12.45 -13.92 -4.58
CA VAL A 40 12.82 -13.11 -5.75
C VAL A 40 13.57 -11.85 -5.34
N LYS A 41 13.14 -11.18 -4.27
CA LYS A 41 13.81 -10.00 -3.71
C LYS A 41 15.28 -10.30 -3.37
N GLN A 42 15.55 -11.45 -2.76
CA GLN A 42 16.93 -11.85 -2.46
C GLN A 42 17.73 -12.14 -3.74
N GLU A 43 17.10 -12.77 -4.73
CA GLU A 43 17.75 -13.07 -6.01
C GLU A 43 18.06 -11.80 -6.82
N VAL A 44 17.17 -10.80 -6.86
CA VAL A 44 17.40 -9.56 -7.63
C VAL A 44 18.27 -8.53 -6.92
N ALA A 45 18.54 -8.69 -5.62
CA ALA A 45 19.24 -7.69 -4.80
C ALA A 45 20.55 -7.12 -5.41
N PRO A 46 21.37 -7.88 -6.16
CA PRO A 46 22.56 -7.33 -6.83
C PRO A 46 22.26 -6.31 -7.94
N TRP A 47 21.03 -6.27 -8.46
CA TRP A 47 20.64 -5.48 -9.63
C TRP A 47 19.53 -4.46 -9.33
N ILE A 48 18.58 -4.81 -8.47
CA ILE A 48 17.41 -3.98 -8.14
C ILE A 48 17.18 -3.98 -6.63
N ASP A 49 16.85 -2.80 -6.11
CA ASP A 49 16.23 -2.62 -4.81
C ASP A 49 14.70 -2.82 -4.93
N LEU A 50 14.22 -3.99 -4.46
CA LEU A 50 12.81 -4.38 -4.54
C LEU A 50 12.14 -4.23 -3.16
N GLN A 51 11.15 -3.32 -3.09
CA GLN A 51 10.28 -3.16 -1.94
C GLN A 51 8.98 -3.94 -2.12
N ILE A 52 8.59 -4.70 -1.11
CA ILE A 52 7.37 -5.50 -1.12
C ILE A 52 6.34 -4.86 -0.21
N VAL A 53 5.18 -4.53 -0.77
CA VAL A 53 4.00 -4.07 -0.04
C VAL A 53 3.10 -5.27 0.23
N ALA A 54 2.79 -5.52 1.51
CA ALA A 54 1.78 -6.49 1.90
C ALA A 54 0.40 -5.89 1.64
N PHE A 55 -0.25 -6.30 0.56
CA PHE A 55 -1.48 -5.69 0.06
C PHE A 55 -2.70 -6.58 0.34
N PRO A 56 -3.65 -6.14 1.18
CA PRO A 56 -4.86 -6.90 1.47
C PRO A 56 -5.90 -6.67 0.37
N GLN A 57 -5.78 -7.35 -0.78
CA GLN A 57 -6.63 -7.11 -1.96
C GLN A 57 -8.14 -7.29 -1.68
N GLU A 58 -8.52 -8.20 -0.78
CA GLU A 58 -9.92 -8.43 -0.40
C GLU A 58 -10.37 -7.64 0.86
N GLY A 59 -9.55 -6.68 1.30
CA GLY A 59 -9.79 -5.88 2.51
C GLY A 59 -9.19 -6.49 3.78
N ILE A 60 -8.92 -5.65 4.78
CA ILE A 60 -8.38 -6.05 6.08
C ILE A 60 -9.50 -6.58 6.98
N LEU A 61 -10.67 -5.92 6.94
CA LEU A 61 -11.82 -6.26 7.77
C LEU A 61 -12.89 -7.05 7.02
N SER A 62 -12.91 -6.93 5.69
CA SER A 62 -13.78 -7.71 4.82
C SER A 62 -13.31 -9.16 4.58
N TYR A 63 -12.03 -9.47 4.83
CA TYR A 63 -11.49 -10.82 4.62
C TYR A 63 -11.28 -11.59 5.94
N PRO A 64 -11.61 -12.90 6.00
CA PRO A 64 -11.36 -13.72 7.19
C PRO A 64 -9.89 -13.72 7.60
N ASN A 65 -9.62 -13.30 8.84
CA ASN A 65 -8.26 -13.17 9.39
C ASN A 65 -7.36 -12.17 8.65
N GLY A 66 -7.92 -11.20 7.91
CA GLY A 66 -7.13 -10.24 7.11
C GLY A 66 -6.07 -9.49 7.90
N GLU A 67 -6.40 -8.99 9.10
CA GLU A 67 -5.42 -8.32 9.99
C GLU A 67 -4.28 -9.25 10.42
N ALA A 68 -4.58 -10.50 10.78
CA ALA A 68 -3.57 -11.48 11.19
C ALA A 68 -2.68 -11.91 10.02
N LEU A 69 -3.24 -12.04 8.81
CA LEU A 69 -2.48 -12.32 7.60
C LEU A 69 -1.55 -11.16 7.22
N LEU A 70 -2.05 -9.93 7.36
CA LEU A 70 -1.24 -8.72 7.14
C LEU A 70 -0.10 -8.64 8.17
N GLU A 71 -0.37 -8.87 9.45
CA GLU A 71 0.65 -8.92 10.49
C GLU A 71 1.69 -10.02 10.24
N GLU A 72 1.26 -11.22 9.84
CA GLU A 72 2.15 -12.31 9.47
C GLU A 72 3.02 -11.94 8.25
N ALA A 73 2.46 -11.27 7.25
CA ALA A 73 3.21 -10.79 6.10
C ALA A 73 4.33 -9.82 6.48
N LEU A 74 4.07 -8.93 7.44
CA LEU A 74 5.08 -8.02 7.98
C LEU A 74 6.16 -8.79 8.76
N ARG A 75 5.76 -9.81 9.54
CA ARG A 75 6.69 -10.68 10.27
C ARG A 75 7.61 -11.46 9.34
N LEU A 76 7.10 -11.90 8.20
CA LEU A 76 7.88 -12.61 7.17
C LEU A 76 8.85 -11.71 6.42
N GLY A 77 8.65 -10.38 6.45
CA GLY A 77 9.62 -9.41 5.94
C GLY A 77 9.11 -8.45 4.87
N ALA A 78 7.79 -8.27 4.72
CA ALA A 78 7.27 -7.20 3.86
C ALA A 78 7.74 -5.81 4.36
N ASP A 79 8.18 -4.95 3.44
CA ASP A 79 8.80 -3.66 3.77
C ASP A 79 7.77 -2.57 4.05
N VAL A 80 6.58 -2.72 3.47
CA VAL A 80 5.53 -1.71 3.44
C VAL A 80 4.18 -2.35 3.79
N VAL A 81 3.38 -1.67 4.60
CA VAL A 81 2.00 -2.07 4.92
C VAL A 81 1.05 -1.47 3.88
N GLY A 82 0.24 -2.31 3.25
CA GLY A 82 -0.82 -1.90 2.33
C GLY A 82 -2.18 -1.74 2.99
N ALA A 83 -3.09 -1.04 2.30
CA ALA A 83 -4.51 -1.00 2.61
C ALA A 83 -5.34 -0.65 1.37
N ILE A 84 -6.63 -1.05 1.38
CA ILE A 84 -7.61 -0.77 0.32
C ILE A 84 -8.95 -0.27 0.92
N PRO A 85 -8.97 0.89 1.58
CA PRO A 85 -10.12 1.31 2.40
C PRO A 85 -11.43 1.46 1.64
N HIS A 86 -11.37 1.74 0.33
CA HIS A 86 -12.55 1.90 -0.53
C HIS A 86 -13.22 0.57 -0.92
N PHE A 87 -12.55 -0.56 -0.71
CA PHE A 87 -13.07 -1.90 -1.02
C PHE A 87 -13.60 -2.63 0.23
N GLU A 88 -13.45 -2.04 1.41
CA GLU A 88 -14.06 -2.57 2.63
C GLU A 88 -15.60 -2.51 2.55
N PHE A 89 -16.30 -3.40 3.26
CA PHE A 89 -17.76 -3.51 3.16
C PHE A 89 -18.51 -2.24 3.57
N THR A 90 -17.93 -1.44 4.46
CA THR A 90 -18.54 -0.19 4.95
C THR A 90 -17.49 0.91 5.05
N ARG A 91 -17.95 2.16 5.05
CA ARG A 91 -17.07 3.32 5.23
C ARG A 91 -16.36 3.27 6.58
N GLU A 92 -17.05 2.81 7.62
CA GLU A 92 -16.52 2.64 8.97
C GLU A 92 -15.39 1.62 8.97
N TYR A 93 -15.55 0.49 8.25
CA TYR A 93 -14.49 -0.49 8.09
C TYR A 93 -13.31 0.07 7.30
N GLY A 94 -13.56 0.89 6.27
CA GLY A 94 -12.50 1.62 5.55
C GLY A 94 -11.70 2.56 6.45
N VAL A 95 -12.34 3.22 7.42
CA VAL A 95 -11.64 4.08 8.38
C VAL A 95 -10.88 3.25 9.42
N GLU A 96 -11.50 2.19 9.93
CA GLU A 96 -10.87 1.30 10.92
C GLU A 96 -9.69 0.53 10.33
N SER A 97 -9.77 0.08 9.08
CA SER A 97 -8.68 -0.60 8.39
C SER A 97 -7.45 0.29 8.28
N LEU A 98 -7.62 1.59 8.00
CA LEU A 98 -6.54 2.57 8.04
C LEU A 98 -5.93 2.69 9.44
N HIS A 99 -6.74 2.77 10.50
CA HIS A 99 -6.21 2.80 11.86
C HIS A 99 -5.35 1.56 12.18
N LYS A 100 -5.79 0.38 11.75
CA LYS A 100 -5.04 -0.88 11.91
C LYS A 100 -3.74 -0.87 11.12
N THR A 101 -3.76 -0.40 9.86
CA THR A 101 -2.57 -0.23 9.03
C THR A 101 -1.54 0.69 9.67
N PHE A 102 -1.95 1.85 10.20
CA PHE A 102 -1.05 2.76 10.91
C PHE A 102 -0.50 2.15 12.19
N ALA A 103 -1.31 1.41 12.96
CA ALA A 103 -0.86 0.72 14.16
C ALA A 103 0.19 -0.36 13.85
N LEU A 104 -0.05 -1.18 12.82
CA LEU A 104 0.90 -2.20 12.37
C LEU A 104 2.20 -1.58 11.83
N ALA A 105 2.09 -0.52 11.04
CA ALA A 105 3.26 0.18 10.51
C ALA A 105 4.14 0.76 11.63
N GLN A 106 3.54 1.32 12.69
CA GLN A 106 4.27 1.78 13.87
C GLN A 106 4.89 0.61 14.65
N LYS A 107 4.12 -0.46 14.88
CA LYS A 107 4.59 -1.63 15.63
C LYS A 107 5.81 -2.31 15.01
N TYR A 108 5.86 -2.37 13.67
CA TYR A 108 6.91 -3.08 12.93
C TYR A 108 7.93 -2.15 12.26
N ASP A 109 7.85 -0.83 12.51
CA ASP A 109 8.68 0.22 11.89
C ASP A 109 8.71 0.14 10.35
N ARG A 110 7.53 0.11 9.73
CA ARG A 110 7.36 -0.07 8.28
C ARG A 110 6.79 1.16 7.59
N LEU A 111 7.02 1.24 6.27
CA LEU A 111 6.39 2.25 5.41
C LEU A 111 4.92 1.91 5.19
N ILE A 112 4.13 2.86 4.71
CA ILE A 112 2.72 2.67 4.38
C ILE A 112 2.50 3.04 2.91
N ASP A 113 1.76 2.21 2.17
CA ASP A 113 1.34 2.50 0.79
C ASP A 113 -0.11 2.06 0.60
N VAL A 114 -1.02 3.03 0.53
CA VAL A 114 -2.47 2.77 0.51
C VAL A 114 -3.00 2.94 -0.91
N HIS A 115 -3.77 1.96 -1.39
CA HIS A 115 -4.60 2.14 -2.59
C HIS A 115 -5.84 2.95 -2.21
N CYS A 116 -5.77 4.25 -2.46
CA CYS A 116 -6.76 5.23 -2.05
C CYS A 116 -7.67 5.61 -3.21
N ASP A 117 -8.98 5.42 -3.03
CA ASP A 117 -10.01 5.99 -3.90
C ASP A 117 -9.87 5.59 -5.39
N GLU A 118 -9.62 4.31 -5.68
CA GLU A 118 -9.60 3.75 -7.05
C GLU A 118 -11.03 3.48 -7.58
N ILE A 119 -11.96 4.39 -7.28
CA ILE A 119 -13.38 4.32 -7.65
C ILE A 119 -13.89 5.71 -7.99
N ASP A 120 -14.81 5.80 -8.96
CA ASP A 120 -15.41 7.07 -9.41
C ASP A 120 -16.53 7.60 -8.47
N ASP A 121 -16.62 7.09 -7.23
CA ASP A 121 -17.62 7.54 -6.25
C ASP A 121 -17.19 8.86 -5.57
N GLU A 122 -18.03 9.88 -5.67
CA GLU A 122 -17.81 11.20 -5.07
C GLU A 122 -17.71 11.17 -3.54
N GLN A 123 -18.30 10.16 -2.89
CA GLN A 123 -18.28 10.02 -1.42
C GLN A 123 -17.02 9.33 -0.88
N SER A 124 -16.18 8.77 -1.76
CA SER A 124 -14.89 8.20 -1.36
C SER A 124 -13.92 9.33 -0.98
N ARG A 125 -13.63 9.44 0.32
CA ARG A 125 -12.78 10.48 0.92
C ARG A 125 -11.74 9.87 1.88
N PHE A 126 -11.14 8.75 1.52
CA PHE A 126 -10.18 8.08 2.40
C PHE A 126 -8.81 8.76 2.40
N VAL A 127 -8.44 9.48 1.32
CA VAL A 127 -7.19 10.28 1.28
C VAL A 127 -7.11 11.28 2.43
N GLU A 128 -8.22 11.91 2.82
CA GLU A 128 -8.24 12.87 3.94
C GLU A 128 -7.96 12.19 5.28
N THR A 129 -8.54 11.01 5.49
CA THR A 129 -8.28 10.18 6.68
C THR A 129 -6.81 9.76 6.74
N VAL A 130 -6.24 9.28 5.62
CA VAL A 130 -4.82 8.91 5.54
C VAL A 130 -3.93 10.10 5.86
N ALA A 131 -4.21 11.27 5.29
CA ALA A 131 -3.43 12.47 5.50
C ALA A 131 -3.51 12.97 6.95
N ALA A 132 -4.69 12.91 7.57
CA ALA A 132 -4.90 13.27 8.97
C ALA A 132 -4.16 12.31 9.92
N LEU A 133 -4.21 11.01 9.67
CA LEU A 133 -3.46 10.00 10.44
C LEU A 133 -1.96 10.18 10.29
N ALA A 134 -1.47 10.36 9.07
CA ALA A 134 -0.06 10.61 8.80
C ALA A 134 0.47 11.87 9.50
N HIS A 135 -0.35 12.92 9.59
CA HIS A 135 -0.01 14.12 10.34
C HIS A 135 0.02 13.87 11.85
N ARG A 136 -1.03 13.24 12.38
CA ARG A 136 -1.19 12.98 13.82
C ARG A 136 -0.08 12.09 14.38
N GLU A 137 0.28 11.04 13.65
CA GLU A 137 1.32 10.08 14.06
C GLU A 137 2.73 10.56 13.69
N GLY A 138 2.88 11.72 13.04
CA GLY A 138 4.18 12.24 12.59
C GLY A 138 4.86 11.37 11.50
N MET A 139 4.10 10.53 10.80
CA MET A 139 4.60 9.55 9.84
C MET A 139 4.58 10.03 8.39
N GLY A 140 4.26 11.30 8.11
CA GLY A 140 4.09 11.84 6.74
C GLY A 140 5.09 11.35 5.70
N ALA A 141 6.40 11.48 5.98
CA ALA A 141 7.45 11.07 5.05
C ALA A 141 7.48 9.55 4.71
N ARG A 142 6.76 8.73 5.47
CA ARG A 142 6.69 7.27 5.35
C ARG A 142 5.38 6.77 4.75
N VAL A 143 4.44 7.65 4.43
CA VAL A 143 3.12 7.31 3.89
C VAL A 143 3.00 7.72 2.43
N THR A 144 2.62 6.76 1.60
CA THR A 144 2.25 6.93 0.20
C THR A 144 0.76 6.68 0.03
N ALA A 145 0.08 7.51 -0.76
CA ALA A 145 -1.26 7.24 -1.26
C ALA A 145 -1.17 7.04 -2.78
N SER A 146 -1.55 5.84 -3.22
CA SER A 146 -1.52 5.39 -4.61
C SER A 146 -2.95 5.36 -5.18
N HIS A 147 -3.07 5.43 -6.51
CA HIS A 147 -4.35 5.35 -7.24
C HIS A 147 -5.40 6.41 -6.90
N THR A 148 -5.01 7.61 -6.48
CA THR A 148 -5.95 8.74 -6.26
C THR A 148 -6.53 9.25 -7.59
N THR A 149 -7.22 8.38 -8.33
CA THR A 149 -7.82 8.56 -9.66
C THR A 149 -8.96 9.56 -9.62
N LYS A 150 -9.50 9.82 -8.43
CA LYS A 150 -10.24 11.06 -8.15
C LYS A 150 -9.40 12.29 -8.54
N ARG A 151 -9.70 12.81 -9.73
CA ARG A 151 -9.34 14.17 -10.10
C ARG A 151 -10.00 15.14 -9.11
N PRO A 152 -9.34 16.23 -8.71
CA PRO A 152 -9.99 17.23 -7.89
C PRO A 152 -11.06 17.91 -8.74
N GLY A 153 -12.32 17.46 -8.62
CA GLY A 153 -13.47 18.31 -8.90
C GLY A 153 -13.30 19.60 -8.09
N ARG A 154 -13.70 20.75 -8.66
CA ARG A 154 -13.35 22.13 -8.28
C ARG A 154 -13.43 22.54 -6.79
N ASN A 155 -13.87 21.65 -5.88
CA ASN A 155 -13.93 21.85 -4.43
C ASN A 155 -13.01 20.94 -3.59
N GLY A 156 -12.42 19.87 -4.13
CA GLY A 156 -11.57 18.94 -3.36
C GLY A 156 -10.13 19.42 -3.15
N PHE A 157 -9.54 20.04 -4.18
CA PHE A 157 -8.15 20.52 -4.10
C PHE A 157 -7.96 21.69 -3.12
N ALA A 158 -9.01 22.49 -2.93
CA ALA A 158 -9.00 23.64 -2.02
C ALA A 158 -9.14 23.23 -0.53
N GLN A 159 -9.72 22.05 -0.24
CA GLN A 159 -9.82 21.54 1.13
C GLN A 159 -8.59 20.72 1.54
N CYS A 160 -7.92 20.06 0.59
CA CYS A 160 -6.76 19.21 0.87
C CYS A 160 -5.41 19.94 0.79
N THR A 161 -5.34 21.18 0.30
CA THR A 161 -4.10 21.94 0.10
C THR A 161 -3.24 22.15 1.35
N PRO A 162 -3.79 22.30 2.58
CA PRO A 162 -2.95 22.44 3.77
C PRO A 162 -2.20 21.14 4.14
N ILE A 163 -2.75 19.98 3.78
CA ILE A 163 -2.35 18.67 4.32
C ILE A 163 -1.69 17.77 3.25
N THR A 164 -2.33 17.59 2.09
CA THR A 164 -1.82 16.68 1.03
C THR A 164 -0.53 17.18 0.37
N GLY A 165 -0.40 18.49 0.12
CA GLY A 165 0.77 19.08 -0.55
C GLY A 165 2.07 19.08 0.28
N ARG A 166 2.00 18.74 1.58
CA ARG A 166 3.16 18.70 2.49
C ARG A 166 3.52 17.30 2.99
N ILE A 167 2.61 16.34 2.91
CA ILE A 167 2.67 15.12 3.74
C ILE A 167 2.71 13.83 2.92
N LEU A 168 2.10 13.77 1.73
CA LEU A 168 1.97 12.52 0.99
C LEU A 168 2.80 12.55 -0.30
N ARG A 169 3.61 11.50 -0.50
CA ARG A 169 4.15 11.21 -1.83
C ARG A 169 3.03 10.52 -2.61
N ALA A 170 2.52 11.16 -3.66
CA ALA A 170 1.65 10.49 -4.63
C ALA A 170 2.53 9.62 -5.52
N CYS A 171 2.32 8.30 -5.50
CA CYS A 171 2.96 7.39 -6.43
C CYS A 171 1.91 6.96 -7.46
N PHE A 172 2.03 7.50 -8.68
CA PHE A 172 1.28 7.00 -9.82
C PHE A 172 2.04 5.82 -10.40
N VAL A 173 1.70 4.61 -9.97
CA VAL A 173 2.15 3.38 -10.64
C VAL A 173 0.97 2.88 -11.47
N CYS A 174 1.11 2.96 -12.80
CA CYS A 174 0.24 2.27 -13.75
C CYS A 174 0.64 0.80 -13.86
#